data_AF-A0A4V3W9T2-F1
#
_entry.id   AF-A0A4V3W9T2-F1
#
_cell.length_a   1.000
_cell.length_b   1.000
_cell.length_c   1.000
_cell.angle_alpha   90.00
_cell.angle_beta   90.00
_cell.angle_gamma   90.00
#
_symmetry.space_group_name_H-M   'P 1'
#
loop_
_entity.id
_entity.type
_entity.pdbx_description
1 polymer ?
#
loop_
_entity_poly.entity_id
_entity_poly.type
_entity_poly.pdbx_seq_one_letter_code
_entity_poly.pdbx_strand_id
1 'polypeptide(L)'
;MTHITITAASGKLGHAVAAELAARGLAGQTRLAARDPQKLTGLEAQGFETVAADYDDPASLRAAFAGTEAVLLISSMGTNEQRIRQHRTAIDAAKAAGVRHVVYTSTTNPSHDSRFEWSGAHVETEAYLKASGLGYTILRDNSYFSNNDGLFAQAVATGTLPFPGVDTPVAYISHEDAAAAAVGALTGAGEPDTIYEISGSQAYSARELAAILSRLSGRPVEAVDVPLQAYTDQFRALGFPDFVVSGLTSFYAALGAGEFSAVSQDAERLGGRRPTTTAREYLRRFVPADTETLQRAFLAARTANAFTDRPVPDELLRRLYDIVKWGPTAFNAQPARFVFIRTPEARARLLPALSPGNVDKTGKAPVTVIVAQDTRFFEHLPTQFPAYDAKPLFEGNAALTEATALRNSSLQGAYFIVAARLLGLDVGPMSGFDAGKLNAEFFPDGRWQANFVINVGYGDPSGNRPRGPRLDADTATQFL
;
A
#
# COMPACT_ATOMS: atom_id res chain seq x y z
N MET A 1 -20.13 32.34 -2.79
CA MET A 1 -19.54 31.10 -2.25
C MET A 1 -20.31 29.98 -2.89
N THR A 2 -19.64 29.06 -3.58
CA THR A 2 -20.30 28.04 -4.41
C THR A 2 -20.83 26.93 -3.51
N HIS A 3 -22.16 26.89 -3.32
CA HIS A 3 -22.82 25.79 -2.63
C HIS A 3 -22.89 24.58 -3.55
N ILE A 4 -22.46 23.42 -3.05
CA ILE A 4 -22.34 22.18 -3.82
C ILE A 4 -23.27 21.12 -3.25
N THR A 5 -23.94 20.34 -4.11
CA THR A 5 -24.65 19.11 -3.70
C THR A 5 -24.02 17.88 -4.34
N ILE A 6 -23.69 16.87 -3.54
CA ILE A 6 -23.20 15.57 -3.99
C ILE A 6 -24.33 14.55 -3.86
N THR A 7 -24.76 13.98 -4.98
CA THR A 7 -25.75 12.89 -4.99
C THR A 7 -25.11 11.54 -4.69
N ALA A 8 -25.92 10.56 -4.26
CA ALA A 8 -25.47 9.21 -3.88
C ALA A 8 -24.23 9.22 -2.95
N ALA A 9 -24.16 10.21 -2.05
CA ALA A 9 -22.98 10.48 -1.23
C ALA A 9 -22.58 9.30 -0.32
N SER A 10 -23.51 8.38 -0.03
CA SER A 10 -23.25 7.19 0.79
C SER A 10 -22.52 6.06 0.05
N GLY A 11 -22.29 6.18 -1.27
CA GLY A 11 -21.48 5.24 -2.04
C GLY A 11 -19.97 5.41 -1.81
N LYS A 12 -19.15 4.50 -2.37
CA LYS A 12 -17.67 4.56 -2.27
C LYS A 12 -17.12 5.86 -2.87
N LEU A 13 -17.55 6.24 -4.08
CA LEU A 13 -17.16 7.51 -4.70
C LEU A 13 -17.63 8.72 -3.91
N GLY A 14 -18.89 8.70 -3.44
CA GLY A 14 -19.47 9.78 -2.64
C GLY A 14 -18.67 10.08 -1.36
N HIS A 15 -18.26 9.03 -0.64
CA HIS A 15 -17.39 9.17 0.53
C HIS A 15 -16.00 9.72 0.18
N ALA A 16 -15.41 9.27 -0.93
CA ALA A 16 -14.12 9.79 -1.39
C ALA A 16 -14.21 11.28 -1.77
N VAL A 17 -15.31 11.70 -2.42
CA VAL A 17 -15.59 13.10 -2.73
C VAL A 17 -15.79 13.93 -1.47
N ALA A 18 -16.53 13.42 -0.48
CA ALA A 18 -16.69 14.10 0.80
C ALA A 18 -15.33 14.28 1.52
N ALA A 19 -14.48 13.24 1.55
CA ALA A 19 -13.15 13.33 2.14
C ALA A 19 -12.28 14.38 1.44
N GLU A 20 -12.29 14.42 0.11
CA GLU A 20 -11.55 15.42 -0.68
C GLU A 20 -12.08 16.85 -0.46
N LEU A 21 -13.40 17.05 -0.40
CA LEU A 21 -14.02 18.34 -0.09
C LEU A 21 -13.67 18.84 1.32
N ALA A 22 -13.67 17.94 2.31
CA ALA A 22 -13.25 18.25 3.67
C ALA A 22 -11.77 18.67 3.71
N ALA A 23 -10.89 17.94 3.00
CA ALA A 23 -9.47 18.27 2.90
C ALA A 23 -9.22 19.65 2.25
N ARG A 24 -10.11 20.11 1.37
CA ARG A 24 -10.07 21.44 0.74
C ARG A 24 -10.80 22.54 1.54
N GLY A 25 -11.32 22.23 2.73
CA GLY A 25 -12.05 23.19 3.56
C GLY A 25 -13.43 23.58 3.03
N LEU A 26 -14.04 22.73 2.19
CA LEU A 26 -15.32 22.98 1.52
C LEU A 26 -16.51 22.28 2.17
N ALA A 27 -16.31 21.57 3.28
CA ALA A 27 -17.37 20.83 3.96
C ALA A 27 -18.57 21.72 4.34
N GLY A 28 -18.32 22.90 4.92
CA GLY A 28 -19.37 23.87 5.29
C GLY A 28 -20.15 24.50 4.13
N GLN A 29 -19.73 24.27 2.89
CA GLN A 29 -20.41 24.73 1.67
C GLN A 29 -21.04 23.55 0.89
N THR A 30 -20.97 22.33 1.44
CA THR A 30 -21.35 21.11 0.74
C THR A 30 -22.51 20.42 1.43
N ARG A 31 -23.51 20.07 0.62
CA ARG A 31 -24.60 19.16 0.97
C ARG A 31 -24.34 17.77 0.41
N LEU A 32 -24.44 16.76 1.25
CA LEU A 32 -24.34 15.35 0.90
C LEU A 32 -25.74 14.74 0.85
N ALA A 33 -26.16 14.33 -0.33
CA ALA A 33 -27.47 13.78 -0.58
C ALA A 33 -27.40 12.26 -0.78
N ALA A 34 -28.23 11.52 -0.05
CA ALA A 34 -28.35 10.07 -0.17
C ALA A 34 -29.81 9.63 0.01
N ARG A 35 -30.17 8.46 -0.52
CA ARG A 35 -31.50 7.88 -0.32
C ARG A 35 -31.80 7.63 1.16
N ASP A 36 -30.77 7.18 1.88
CA ASP A 36 -30.80 6.95 3.31
C ASP A 36 -29.68 7.79 3.97
N PRO A 37 -30.00 8.98 4.50
CA PRO A 37 -29.02 9.86 5.15
C PRO A 37 -28.37 9.27 6.39
N GLN A 38 -28.96 8.24 7.02
CA GLN A 38 -28.34 7.59 8.19
C GLN A 38 -27.00 6.92 7.83
N LYS A 39 -26.77 6.61 6.55
CA LYS A 39 -25.49 6.11 6.05
C LYS A 39 -24.40 7.19 5.94
N LEU A 40 -24.74 8.45 6.19
CA LEU A 40 -23.83 9.59 6.21
C LEU A 40 -23.50 10.07 7.64
N THR A 41 -24.02 9.38 8.66
CA THR A 41 -23.83 9.77 10.06
C THR A 41 -22.34 9.93 10.41
N GLY A 42 -22.03 11.09 10.99
CA GLY A 42 -20.67 11.45 11.41
C GLY A 42 -19.97 12.40 10.44
N LEU A 43 -20.49 12.56 9.21
CA LEU A 43 -20.00 13.58 8.29
C LEU A 43 -20.50 14.99 8.68
N GLU A 44 -21.61 15.09 9.41
CA GLU A 44 -22.09 16.38 9.94
C GLU A 44 -21.07 17.01 10.89
N ALA A 45 -20.34 16.19 11.66
CA ALA A 45 -19.28 16.65 12.55
C ALA A 45 -18.08 17.27 11.81
N GLN A 46 -17.95 17.01 10.50
CA GLN A 46 -16.96 17.63 9.62
C GLN A 46 -17.48 18.91 8.96
N GLY A 47 -18.74 19.29 9.22
CA GLY A 47 -19.38 20.50 8.71
C GLY A 47 -20.29 20.30 7.49
N PHE A 48 -20.51 19.05 7.05
CA PHE A 48 -21.43 18.77 5.94
C PHE A 48 -22.90 18.92 6.35
N GLU A 49 -23.74 19.38 5.42
CA GLU A 49 -25.19 19.21 5.52
C GLU A 49 -25.57 17.86 4.91
N THR A 50 -26.38 17.03 5.59
CA THR A 50 -26.85 15.76 5.05
C THR A 50 -28.35 15.83 4.73
N VAL A 51 -28.76 15.31 3.57
CA VAL A 51 -30.16 15.39 3.11
C VAL A 51 -30.62 14.09 2.44
N ALA A 52 -31.91 13.80 2.55
CA ALA A 52 -32.55 12.73 1.79
C ALA A 52 -32.74 13.15 0.32
N ALA A 53 -32.34 12.28 -0.61
CA ALA A 53 -32.64 12.42 -2.02
C ALA A 53 -32.76 11.04 -2.68
N ASP A 54 -33.88 10.80 -3.34
CA ASP A 54 -34.13 9.60 -4.14
C ASP A 54 -34.28 9.98 -5.61
N TYR A 55 -33.61 9.24 -6.49
CA TYR A 55 -33.70 9.49 -7.93
C TYR A 55 -35.09 9.18 -8.50
N ASP A 56 -35.88 8.37 -7.82
CA ASP A 56 -37.27 8.09 -8.18
C ASP A 56 -38.26 9.11 -7.57
N ASP A 57 -37.80 10.06 -6.74
CA ASP A 57 -38.61 11.13 -6.16
C ASP A 57 -38.10 12.53 -6.61
N PRO A 58 -38.72 13.10 -7.67
CA PRO A 58 -38.37 14.43 -8.16
C PRO A 58 -38.50 15.55 -7.11
N ALA A 59 -39.40 15.42 -6.12
CA ALA A 59 -39.58 16.42 -5.08
C ALA A 59 -38.41 16.41 -4.10
N SER A 60 -37.94 15.21 -3.71
CA SER A 60 -36.75 15.07 -2.86
C SER A 60 -35.50 15.66 -3.52
N LEU A 61 -35.31 15.44 -4.83
CA LEU A 61 -34.19 15.98 -5.58
C LEU A 61 -34.23 17.51 -5.67
N ARG A 62 -35.40 18.10 -5.93
CA ARG A 62 -35.56 19.57 -5.92
C ARG A 62 -35.25 20.16 -4.55
N ALA A 63 -35.66 19.51 -3.46
CA ALA A 63 -35.31 19.93 -2.12
C ALA A 63 -33.80 19.85 -1.87
N ALA A 64 -33.15 18.77 -2.28
CA ALA A 64 -31.71 18.58 -2.13
C ALA A 64 -30.85 19.58 -2.96
N PHE A 65 -31.36 20.04 -4.10
CA PHE A 65 -30.67 21.01 -4.97
C PHE A 65 -31.02 22.48 -4.67
N ALA A 66 -31.93 22.74 -3.74
CA ALA A 66 -32.31 24.11 -3.40
C ALA A 66 -31.10 24.92 -2.87
N GLY A 67 -30.86 26.07 -3.50
CA GLY A 67 -29.75 26.98 -3.14
C GLY A 67 -28.36 26.51 -3.59
N THR A 68 -28.28 25.44 -4.38
CA THR A 68 -27.02 24.86 -4.86
C THR A 68 -26.61 25.50 -6.19
N GLU A 69 -25.33 25.87 -6.32
CA GLU A 69 -24.77 26.39 -7.57
C GLU A 69 -24.26 25.28 -8.50
N ALA A 70 -23.67 24.22 -7.92
CA ALA A 70 -23.11 23.09 -8.67
C ALA A 70 -23.50 21.73 -8.07
N VAL A 71 -23.83 20.75 -8.90
CA VAL A 71 -24.21 19.40 -8.47
C VAL A 71 -23.24 18.37 -9.03
N LEU A 72 -22.78 17.44 -8.19
CA LEU A 72 -22.21 16.17 -8.66
C LEU A 72 -23.32 15.13 -8.75
N LEU A 73 -23.70 14.78 -9.98
CA LEU A 73 -24.61 13.69 -10.31
C LEU A 73 -23.82 12.39 -10.43
N ILE A 74 -23.76 11.61 -9.35
CA ILE A 74 -23.17 10.28 -9.35
C ILE A 74 -24.16 9.31 -9.97
N SER A 75 -23.76 8.62 -11.04
CA SER A 75 -24.66 7.71 -11.74
C SER A 75 -25.33 6.68 -10.82
N SER A 76 -26.61 6.44 -11.11
CA SER A 76 -27.49 5.52 -10.40
C SER A 76 -27.20 4.06 -10.76
N MET A 77 -27.79 3.14 -10.00
CA MET A 77 -27.75 1.69 -10.23
C MET A 77 -29.12 1.19 -10.69
N GLY A 78 -29.15 0.14 -11.50
CA GLY A 78 -30.38 -0.46 -12.00
C GLY A 78 -30.26 -0.86 -13.47
N THR A 79 -31.39 -1.25 -14.07
CA THR A 79 -31.50 -1.45 -15.52
C THR A 79 -31.24 -0.13 -16.28
N ASN A 80 -30.90 -0.20 -17.57
CA ASN A 80 -30.72 1.01 -18.38
C ASN A 80 -31.96 1.91 -18.36
N GLU A 81 -33.15 1.35 -18.46
CA GLU A 81 -34.40 2.11 -18.43
C GLU A 81 -34.56 2.87 -17.10
N GLN A 82 -34.28 2.21 -15.97
CA GLN A 82 -34.32 2.85 -14.66
C GLN A 82 -33.29 3.96 -14.56
N ARG A 83 -32.03 3.69 -14.92
CA ARG A 83 -30.92 4.66 -14.88
C ARG A 83 -31.23 5.90 -15.70
N ILE A 84 -31.70 5.72 -16.94
CA ILE A 84 -32.06 6.83 -17.84
C ILE A 84 -33.16 7.69 -17.22
N ARG A 85 -34.25 7.08 -16.72
CA ARG A 85 -35.32 7.83 -16.06
C ARG A 85 -34.81 8.61 -14.85
N GLN A 86 -34.08 7.94 -13.97
CA GLN A 86 -33.52 8.51 -12.75
C GLN A 86 -32.56 9.68 -13.02
N HIS A 87 -31.68 9.55 -14.01
CA HIS A 87 -30.77 10.63 -14.38
C HIS A 87 -31.51 11.82 -15.01
N ARG A 88 -32.50 11.58 -15.88
CA ARG A 88 -33.34 12.65 -16.43
C ARG A 88 -34.08 13.41 -15.33
N THR A 89 -34.65 12.69 -14.38
CA THR A 89 -35.31 13.28 -13.20
C THR A 89 -34.36 14.16 -12.39
N ALA A 90 -33.11 13.71 -12.17
CA ALA A 90 -32.11 14.51 -11.46
C ALA A 90 -31.69 15.76 -12.26
N ILE A 91 -31.49 15.65 -13.57
CA ILE A 91 -31.13 16.78 -14.44
C ILE A 91 -32.28 17.81 -14.49
N ASP A 92 -33.52 17.36 -14.60
CA ASP A 92 -34.70 18.23 -14.59
C ASP A 92 -34.88 18.92 -13.24
N ALA A 93 -34.62 18.21 -12.13
CA ALA A 93 -34.65 18.78 -10.79
C ALA A 93 -33.55 19.83 -10.60
N ALA A 94 -32.34 19.59 -11.09
CA ALA A 94 -31.24 20.56 -11.05
C ALA A 94 -31.60 21.83 -11.83
N LYS A 95 -32.17 21.67 -13.04
CA LYS A 95 -32.68 22.79 -13.85
C LYS A 95 -33.77 23.57 -13.13
N ALA A 96 -34.75 22.89 -12.55
CA ALA A 96 -35.84 23.52 -11.82
C ALA A 96 -35.37 24.27 -10.55
N ALA A 97 -34.30 23.79 -9.91
CA ALA A 97 -33.69 24.42 -8.73
C ALA A 97 -32.75 25.59 -9.08
N GLY A 98 -32.50 25.86 -10.36
CA GLY A 98 -31.61 26.94 -10.80
C GLY A 98 -30.12 26.63 -10.64
N VAL A 99 -29.75 25.34 -10.57
CA VAL A 99 -28.34 24.90 -10.58
C VAL A 99 -27.66 25.43 -11.85
N ARG A 100 -26.43 25.93 -11.72
CA ARG A 100 -25.68 26.50 -12.85
C ARG A 100 -24.80 25.48 -13.56
N HIS A 101 -24.28 24.51 -12.81
CA HIS A 101 -23.33 23.52 -13.31
C HIS A 101 -23.62 22.10 -12.81
N VAL A 102 -23.61 21.11 -13.70
CA VAL A 102 -23.72 19.69 -13.33
C VAL A 102 -22.46 18.96 -13.75
N VAL A 103 -21.77 18.39 -12.77
CA VAL A 103 -20.71 17.42 -12.98
C VAL A 103 -21.35 16.02 -12.96
N TYR A 104 -21.20 15.23 -14.02
CA TYR A 104 -21.83 13.92 -14.15
C TYR A 104 -20.79 12.80 -14.23
N THR A 105 -20.93 11.73 -13.42
CA THR A 105 -20.09 10.54 -13.54
C THR A 105 -20.64 9.57 -14.57
N SER A 106 -20.05 9.62 -15.75
CA SER A 106 -20.26 8.72 -16.87
C SER A 106 -19.32 7.50 -16.77
N THR A 107 -19.21 6.72 -17.84
CA THR A 107 -18.21 5.66 -18.00
C THR A 107 -17.31 5.97 -19.19
N THR A 108 -16.08 5.44 -19.21
CA THR A 108 -15.14 5.63 -20.32
C THR A 108 -15.73 5.22 -21.67
N ASN A 109 -15.51 6.06 -22.69
CA ASN A 109 -15.92 5.85 -24.09
C ASN A 109 -17.31 5.16 -24.26
N PRO A 110 -18.40 5.73 -23.73
CA PRO A 110 -19.69 5.07 -23.75
C PRO A 110 -20.27 5.00 -25.17
N SER A 111 -20.87 3.87 -25.51
CA SER A 111 -21.48 3.59 -26.81
C SER A 111 -22.62 2.57 -26.67
N HIS A 112 -23.64 2.66 -27.53
CA HIS A 112 -24.67 1.62 -27.63
C HIS A 112 -24.14 0.30 -28.19
N ASP A 113 -23.00 0.33 -28.89
CA ASP A 113 -22.33 -0.86 -29.42
C ASP A 113 -21.34 -1.49 -28.42
N SER A 114 -21.16 -0.87 -27.25
CA SER A 114 -20.30 -1.38 -26.18
C SER A 114 -20.80 -2.72 -25.67
N ARG A 115 -19.88 -3.63 -25.33
CA ARG A 115 -20.23 -4.88 -24.65
C ARG A 115 -20.73 -4.64 -23.22
N PHE A 116 -20.45 -3.48 -22.65
CA PHE A 116 -20.90 -3.13 -21.30
C PHE A 116 -22.35 -2.65 -21.36
N GLU A 117 -23.26 -3.45 -20.82
CA GLU A 117 -24.71 -3.21 -20.89
C GLU A 117 -25.09 -1.80 -20.41
N TRP A 118 -24.48 -1.33 -19.31
CA TRP A 118 -24.81 -0.02 -18.73
C TRP A 118 -24.24 1.19 -19.50
N SER A 119 -23.41 0.95 -20.52
CA SER A 119 -22.84 1.99 -21.39
C SER A 119 -23.93 2.79 -22.11
N GLY A 120 -24.98 2.13 -22.59
CA GLY A 120 -26.11 2.79 -23.27
C GLY A 120 -26.83 3.82 -22.40
N ALA A 121 -27.00 3.57 -21.10
CA ALA A 121 -27.60 4.56 -20.19
C ALA A 121 -26.73 5.81 -20.03
N HIS A 122 -25.40 5.66 -20.10
CA HIS A 122 -24.47 6.79 -20.05
C HIS A 122 -24.55 7.63 -21.33
N VAL A 123 -24.62 7.01 -22.51
CA VAL A 123 -24.84 7.74 -23.78
C VAL A 123 -26.08 8.63 -23.71
N GLU A 124 -27.21 8.05 -23.29
CA GLU A 124 -28.48 8.75 -23.16
C GLU A 124 -28.45 9.87 -22.12
N THR A 125 -27.73 9.67 -21.01
CA THR A 125 -27.60 10.67 -19.96
C THR A 125 -26.72 11.83 -20.39
N GLU A 126 -25.59 11.55 -21.04
CA GLU A 126 -24.71 12.59 -21.60
C GLU A 126 -25.46 13.44 -22.64
N ALA A 127 -26.21 12.81 -23.54
CA ALA A 127 -27.01 13.51 -24.54
C ALA A 127 -28.09 14.39 -23.89
N TYR A 128 -28.80 13.86 -22.89
CA TYR A 128 -29.84 14.62 -22.19
C TYR A 128 -29.28 15.80 -21.41
N LEU A 129 -28.14 15.62 -20.70
CA LEU A 129 -27.50 16.70 -19.97
C LEU A 129 -27.06 17.84 -20.92
N LYS A 130 -26.45 17.51 -22.06
CA LYS A 130 -26.06 18.49 -23.09
C LYS A 130 -27.26 19.27 -23.63
N ALA A 131 -28.39 18.59 -23.83
CA ALA A 131 -29.62 19.21 -24.32
C ALA A 131 -30.39 20.02 -23.26
N SER A 132 -30.04 19.88 -21.97
CA SER A 132 -30.79 20.49 -20.87
C SER A 132 -30.68 22.03 -20.80
N GLY A 133 -29.57 22.58 -21.33
CA GLY A 133 -29.20 24.00 -21.21
C GLY A 133 -28.46 24.35 -19.91
N LEU A 134 -28.16 23.38 -19.06
CA LEU A 134 -27.26 23.54 -17.92
C LEU A 134 -25.80 23.54 -18.37
N GLY A 135 -24.94 24.30 -17.69
CA GLY A 135 -23.50 24.10 -17.84
C GLY A 135 -23.11 22.72 -17.33
N TYR A 136 -22.16 22.05 -17.98
CA TYR A 136 -21.82 20.67 -17.62
C TYR A 136 -20.33 20.35 -17.64
N THR A 137 -19.95 19.34 -16.84
CA THR A 137 -18.70 18.61 -16.98
C THR A 137 -19.01 17.12 -16.91
N ILE A 138 -18.62 16.36 -17.93
CA ILE A 138 -18.86 14.91 -17.95
C ILE A 138 -17.54 14.21 -17.63
N LEU A 139 -17.55 13.44 -16.55
CA LEU A 139 -16.43 12.64 -16.07
C LEU A 139 -16.64 11.19 -16.50
N ARG A 140 -15.95 10.76 -17.54
CA ARG A 140 -16.02 9.39 -18.04
C ARG A 140 -15.06 8.52 -17.27
N ASP A 141 -15.51 8.04 -16.11
CA ASP A 141 -14.71 7.24 -15.20
C ASP A 141 -14.39 5.87 -15.83
N ASN A 142 -13.10 5.51 -15.80
CA ASN A 142 -12.62 4.19 -16.17
C ASN A 142 -12.89 3.19 -15.02
N SER A 143 -12.54 1.91 -15.19
CA SER A 143 -12.80 0.87 -14.19
C SER A 143 -12.13 1.19 -12.86
N TYR A 144 -12.88 1.15 -11.76
CA TYR A 144 -12.26 1.26 -10.44
C TYR A 144 -11.48 -0.02 -10.11
N PHE A 145 -10.32 0.12 -9.45
CA PHE A 145 -9.64 -1.03 -8.86
C PHE A 145 -10.59 -1.84 -7.95
N SER A 146 -11.43 -1.14 -7.19
CA SER A 146 -12.32 -1.75 -6.21
C SER A 146 -13.43 -2.61 -6.78
N ASN A 147 -13.68 -2.55 -8.08
CA ASN A 147 -14.60 -3.47 -8.76
C ASN A 147 -14.07 -4.91 -8.72
N ASN A 148 -12.76 -5.09 -8.48
CA ASN A 148 -12.05 -6.35 -8.50
C ASN A 148 -11.49 -6.75 -7.12
N ASP A 149 -11.92 -6.09 -6.02
CA ASP A 149 -11.42 -6.36 -4.65
C ASP A 149 -11.52 -7.86 -4.30
N GLY A 150 -12.66 -8.49 -4.61
CA GLY A 150 -12.88 -9.91 -4.35
C GLY A 150 -11.92 -10.81 -5.16
N LEU A 151 -11.64 -10.46 -6.41
CA LEU A 151 -10.70 -11.20 -7.26
C LEU A 151 -9.27 -11.07 -6.75
N PHE A 152 -8.84 -9.89 -6.30
CA PHE A 152 -7.51 -9.70 -5.74
C PHE A 152 -7.33 -10.46 -4.42
N ALA A 153 -8.33 -10.41 -3.53
CA ALA A 153 -8.32 -11.18 -2.29
C ALA A 153 -8.25 -12.70 -2.57
N GLN A 154 -9.06 -13.20 -3.50
CA GLN A 154 -9.04 -14.59 -3.92
C GLN A 154 -7.67 -14.96 -4.51
N ALA A 155 -7.10 -14.13 -5.37
CA ALA A 155 -5.81 -14.41 -6.01
C ALA A 155 -4.66 -14.54 -5.01
N VAL A 156 -4.64 -13.71 -3.95
CA VAL A 156 -3.67 -13.86 -2.86
C VAL A 156 -3.86 -15.17 -2.10
N ALA A 157 -5.12 -15.58 -1.91
CA ALA A 157 -5.45 -16.80 -1.16
C ALA A 157 -5.17 -18.08 -1.96
N THR A 158 -5.44 -18.08 -3.27
CA THR A 158 -5.41 -19.29 -4.11
C THR A 158 -4.20 -19.39 -5.03
N GLY A 159 -3.49 -18.28 -5.30
CA GLY A 159 -2.45 -18.22 -6.31
C GLY A 159 -2.97 -18.07 -7.74
N THR A 160 -4.27 -17.79 -7.93
CA THR A 160 -4.87 -17.65 -9.26
C THR A 160 -5.74 -16.40 -9.34
N LEU A 161 -5.46 -15.54 -10.33
CA LEU A 161 -6.28 -14.39 -10.71
C LEU A 161 -7.09 -14.74 -11.96
N PRO A 162 -8.34 -15.22 -11.83
CA PRO A 162 -9.19 -15.48 -12.98
C PRO A 162 -9.63 -14.13 -13.58
N PHE A 163 -9.37 -13.94 -14.88
CA PHE A 163 -9.73 -12.71 -15.59
C PHE A 163 -9.93 -12.97 -17.08
N PRO A 164 -10.98 -12.46 -17.74
CA PRO A 164 -11.17 -12.66 -19.17
C PRO A 164 -10.21 -11.78 -19.96
N GLY A 165 -9.49 -12.34 -20.93
CA GLY A 165 -8.50 -11.58 -21.69
C GLY A 165 -7.35 -11.12 -20.80
N VAL A 166 -6.59 -12.06 -20.24
CA VAL A 166 -5.55 -11.80 -19.22
C VAL A 166 -4.44 -10.84 -19.65
N ASP A 167 -4.25 -10.68 -20.96
CA ASP A 167 -3.26 -9.78 -21.57
C ASP A 167 -3.88 -8.43 -22.01
N THR A 168 -5.20 -8.28 -21.93
CA THR A 168 -5.89 -7.03 -22.25
C THR A 168 -5.70 -6.01 -21.12
N PRO A 169 -5.13 -4.82 -21.41
CA PRO A 169 -4.86 -3.83 -20.37
C PRO A 169 -6.12 -3.05 -19.98
N VAL A 170 -6.21 -2.66 -18.71
CA VAL A 170 -7.29 -1.82 -18.16
C VAL A 170 -6.68 -0.62 -17.42
N ALA A 171 -7.12 0.60 -17.73
CA ALA A 171 -6.62 1.83 -17.13
C ALA A 171 -7.31 2.16 -15.80
N TYR A 172 -7.12 1.27 -14.82
CA TYR A 172 -7.76 1.34 -13.51
C TYR A 172 -7.55 2.67 -12.80
N ILE A 173 -8.59 3.18 -12.15
CA ILE A 173 -8.53 4.36 -11.28
C ILE A 173 -9.02 4.04 -9.86
N SER A 174 -8.57 4.78 -8.85
CA SER A 174 -9.12 4.69 -7.50
C SER A 174 -10.28 5.66 -7.30
N HIS A 175 -11.12 5.41 -6.29
CA HIS A 175 -12.18 6.36 -5.93
C HIS A 175 -11.60 7.69 -5.44
N GLU A 176 -10.45 7.65 -4.77
CA GLU A 176 -9.73 8.80 -4.25
C GLU A 176 -9.20 9.71 -5.37
N ASP A 177 -8.69 9.12 -6.47
CA ASP A 177 -8.20 9.87 -7.62
C ASP A 177 -9.34 10.38 -8.52
N ALA A 178 -10.41 9.58 -8.71
CA ALA A 178 -11.63 10.04 -9.39
C ALA A 178 -12.32 11.18 -8.61
N ALA A 179 -12.37 11.08 -7.28
CA ALA A 179 -12.92 12.13 -6.40
C ALA A 179 -12.14 13.44 -6.52
N ALA A 180 -10.81 13.41 -6.60
CA ALA A 180 -10.01 14.60 -6.80
C ALA A 180 -10.35 15.32 -8.11
N ALA A 181 -10.55 14.57 -9.20
CA ALA A 181 -10.99 15.12 -10.48
C ALA A 181 -12.41 15.71 -10.39
N ALA A 182 -13.34 15.01 -9.74
CA ALA A 182 -14.71 15.49 -9.55
C ALA A 182 -14.77 16.77 -8.72
N VAL A 183 -14.02 16.86 -7.62
CA VAL A 183 -13.93 18.07 -6.80
C VAL A 183 -13.26 19.21 -7.57
N GLY A 184 -12.24 18.91 -8.40
CA GLY A 184 -11.67 19.87 -9.34
C GLY A 184 -12.73 20.47 -10.26
N ALA A 185 -13.50 19.64 -10.97
CA ALA A 185 -14.56 20.09 -11.87
C ALA A 185 -15.64 20.92 -11.14
N LEU A 186 -16.06 20.50 -9.94
CA LEU A 186 -17.02 21.22 -9.11
C LEU A 186 -16.53 22.61 -8.66
N THR A 187 -15.20 22.78 -8.55
CA THR A 187 -14.58 24.01 -8.04
C THR A 187 -13.93 24.86 -9.14
N GLY A 188 -14.25 24.57 -10.41
CA GLY A 188 -13.92 25.40 -11.55
C GLY A 188 -12.64 25.01 -12.30
N ALA A 189 -12.06 23.83 -12.03
CA ALA A 189 -11.01 23.29 -12.88
C ALA A 189 -11.59 22.73 -14.18
N GLY A 190 -10.84 22.86 -15.27
CA GLY A 190 -11.27 22.42 -16.60
C GLY A 190 -11.91 23.53 -17.42
N GLU A 191 -12.39 23.15 -18.60
CA GLU A 191 -13.06 23.99 -19.56
C GLU A 191 -14.58 23.81 -19.40
N PRO A 192 -15.39 24.86 -19.65
CA PRO A 192 -16.84 24.74 -19.66
C PRO A 192 -17.33 23.67 -20.65
N ASP A 193 -18.45 23.00 -20.34
CA ASP A 193 -19.19 22.12 -21.24
C ASP A 193 -18.32 21.05 -21.91
N THR A 194 -17.43 20.44 -21.12
CA THR A 194 -16.39 19.54 -21.61
C THR A 194 -16.53 18.12 -21.04
N ILE A 195 -16.05 17.16 -21.81
CA ILE A 195 -15.98 15.73 -21.46
C ILE A 195 -14.53 15.39 -21.16
N TYR A 196 -14.30 14.67 -20.06
CA TYR A 196 -12.99 14.25 -19.59
C TYR A 196 -12.96 12.74 -19.38
N GLU A 197 -11.90 12.07 -19.84
CA GLU A 197 -11.69 10.64 -19.62
C GLU A 197 -10.89 10.45 -18.32
N ILE A 198 -11.51 9.85 -17.31
CA ILE A 198 -10.94 9.79 -15.95
C ILE A 198 -10.35 8.41 -15.71
N SER A 199 -9.05 8.26 -15.98
CA SER A 199 -8.30 7.01 -15.81
C SER A 199 -7.16 7.14 -14.81
N GLY A 200 -6.59 6.01 -14.40
CA GLY A 200 -5.27 5.99 -13.77
C GLY A 200 -4.18 6.46 -14.72
N SER A 201 -2.96 6.62 -14.20
CA SER A 201 -1.80 7.07 -14.99
C SER A 201 -1.17 5.99 -15.88
N GLN A 202 -1.57 4.73 -15.69
CA GLN A 202 -1.09 3.55 -16.42
C GLN A 202 -2.22 2.53 -16.56
N ALA A 203 -2.17 1.72 -17.62
CA ALA A 203 -3.03 0.56 -17.78
C ALA A 203 -2.29 -0.73 -17.40
N TYR A 204 -3.03 -1.69 -16.86
CA TYR A 204 -2.49 -2.96 -16.39
C TYR A 204 -3.32 -4.13 -16.93
N SER A 205 -2.63 -5.13 -17.46
CA SER A 205 -3.21 -6.45 -17.74
C SER A 205 -3.35 -7.27 -16.45
N ALA A 206 -4.22 -8.29 -16.46
CA ALA A 206 -4.32 -9.21 -15.33
C ALA A 206 -2.99 -9.93 -15.06
N ARG A 207 -2.21 -10.23 -16.10
CA ARG A 207 -0.87 -10.82 -15.96
C ARG A 207 0.08 -9.92 -15.18
N GLU A 208 0.07 -8.62 -15.43
CA GLU A 208 0.89 -7.66 -14.70
C GLU A 208 0.43 -7.51 -13.25
N LEU A 209 -0.88 -7.48 -13.00
CA LEU A 209 -1.43 -7.45 -11.64
C LEU A 209 -1.06 -8.71 -10.85
N ALA A 210 -1.14 -9.90 -11.46
CA ALA A 210 -0.72 -11.16 -10.86
C ALA A 210 0.79 -11.19 -10.54
N ALA A 211 1.63 -10.62 -11.41
CA ALA A 211 3.06 -10.47 -11.13
C ALA A 211 3.35 -9.48 -9.98
N ILE A 212 2.55 -8.41 -9.83
CA ILE A 212 2.62 -7.52 -8.68
C ILE A 212 2.22 -8.26 -7.40
N LEU A 213 1.09 -8.97 -7.40
CA LEU A 213 0.64 -9.77 -6.26
C LEU A 213 1.65 -10.85 -5.86
N SER A 214 2.28 -11.50 -6.84
CA SER A 214 3.32 -12.51 -6.58
C SER A 214 4.50 -11.91 -5.82
N ARG A 215 4.95 -10.71 -6.23
CA ARG A 215 6.06 -10.01 -5.56
C ARG A 215 5.68 -9.52 -4.16
N LEU A 216 4.44 -9.05 -3.98
CA LEU A 216 3.96 -8.55 -2.69
C LEU A 216 3.76 -9.68 -1.68
N SER A 217 3.12 -10.78 -2.10
CA SER A 217 2.83 -11.94 -1.24
C SER A 217 4.00 -12.91 -1.07
N GLY A 218 4.98 -12.86 -1.98
CA GLY A 218 6.07 -13.84 -2.03
C GLY A 218 5.62 -15.27 -2.37
N ARG A 219 4.39 -15.44 -2.86
CA ARG A 219 3.83 -16.70 -3.37
C ARG A 219 3.52 -16.53 -4.85
N PRO A 220 3.65 -17.59 -5.69
CA PRO A 220 3.22 -17.51 -7.08
C PRO A 220 1.73 -17.18 -7.19
N VAL A 221 1.41 -16.17 -7.99
CA VAL A 221 0.06 -15.81 -8.42
C VAL A 221 0.05 -15.74 -9.94
N GLU A 222 -0.79 -16.53 -10.58
CA GLU A 222 -0.91 -16.60 -12.04
C GLU A 222 -2.25 -16.04 -12.51
N ALA A 223 -2.22 -15.22 -13.56
CA ALA A 223 -3.45 -14.81 -14.24
C ALA A 223 -3.93 -15.93 -15.18
N VAL A 224 -5.19 -16.31 -15.06
CA VAL A 224 -5.80 -17.40 -15.84
C VAL A 224 -6.98 -16.85 -16.61
N ASP A 225 -6.97 -17.08 -17.93
CA ASP A 225 -8.08 -16.70 -18.80
C ASP A 225 -9.27 -17.63 -18.54
N VAL A 226 -10.42 -17.03 -18.25
CA VAL A 226 -11.64 -17.76 -17.93
C VAL A 226 -12.79 -17.30 -18.82
N PRO A 227 -13.67 -18.21 -19.26
CA PRO A 227 -14.82 -17.83 -20.05
C PRO A 227 -15.78 -16.97 -19.24
N LEU A 228 -16.46 -16.02 -19.89
CA LEU A 228 -17.44 -15.14 -19.24
C LEU A 228 -18.55 -15.91 -18.51
N GLN A 229 -18.90 -17.10 -19.00
CA GLN A 229 -19.86 -17.99 -18.36
C GLN A 229 -19.49 -18.32 -16.90
N ALA A 230 -18.20 -18.44 -16.58
CA ALA A 230 -17.74 -18.68 -15.22
C ALA A 230 -18.13 -17.55 -14.26
N TYR A 231 -18.07 -16.28 -14.73
CA TYR A 231 -18.54 -15.13 -13.95
C TYR A 231 -20.05 -15.14 -13.79
N THR A 232 -20.78 -15.42 -14.87
CA THR A 232 -22.25 -15.51 -14.82
C THR A 232 -22.71 -16.56 -13.79
N ASP A 233 -22.11 -17.74 -13.82
CA ASP A 233 -22.43 -18.83 -12.90
C ASP A 233 -22.04 -18.47 -11.45
N GLN A 234 -20.88 -17.85 -11.26
CA GLN A 234 -20.44 -17.39 -9.94
C GLN A 234 -21.38 -16.33 -9.35
N PHE A 235 -21.77 -15.32 -10.12
CA PHE A 235 -22.67 -14.27 -9.63
C PHE A 235 -24.07 -14.81 -9.31
N ARG A 236 -24.58 -15.78 -10.09
CA ARG A 236 -25.83 -16.48 -9.76
C ARG A 236 -25.69 -17.31 -8.48
N ALA A 237 -24.58 -18.02 -8.31
CA ALA A 237 -24.33 -18.80 -7.10
C ALA A 237 -24.24 -17.92 -5.83
N LEU A 238 -23.77 -16.67 -5.97
CA LEU A 238 -23.79 -15.67 -4.90
C LEU A 238 -25.18 -15.05 -4.65
N GLY A 239 -26.21 -15.44 -5.42
CA GLY A 239 -27.57 -14.97 -5.25
C GLY A 239 -27.84 -13.56 -5.77
N PHE A 240 -27.00 -13.05 -6.68
CA PHE A 240 -27.25 -11.74 -7.28
C PHE A 240 -28.49 -11.76 -8.19
N PRO A 241 -29.31 -10.68 -8.21
CA PRO A 241 -30.43 -10.57 -9.14
C PRO A 241 -29.98 -10.63 -10.60
N ASP A 242 -30.82 -11.15 -11.50
CA ASP A 242 -30.45 -11.37 -12.91
C ASP A 242 -29.93 -10.11 -13.63
N PHE A 243 -30.52 -8.95 -13.39
CA PHE A 243 -30.04 -7.69 -13.98
C PHE A 243 -28.64 -7.30 -13.49
N VAL A 244 -28.27 -7.67 -12.25
CA VAL A 244 -26.93 -7.45 -11.69
C VAL A 244 -25.95 -8.46 -12.31
N VAL A 245 -26.35 -9.72 -12.44
CA VAL A 245 -25.55 -10.76 -13.09
C VAL A 245 -25.23 -10.37 -14.54
N SER A 246 -26.25 -9.92 -15.30
CA SER A 246 -26.09 -9.47 -16.68
C SER A 246 -25.13 -8.27 -16.76
N GLY A 247 -25.40 -7.23 -15.97
CA GLY A 247 -24.57 -6.03 -15.94
C GLY A 247 -23.11 -6.30 -15.59
N LEU A 248 -22.84 -7.07 -14.53
CA LEU A 248 -21.47 -7.42 -14.13
C LEU A 248 -20.79 -8.34 -15.15
N THR A 249 -21.49 -9.33 -15.71
CA THR A 249 -20.91 -10.19 -16.77
C THR A 249 -20.52 -9.36 -18.00
N SER A 250 -21.41 -8.46 -18.43
CA SER A 250 -21.17 -7.56 -19.57
C SER A 250 -20.00 -6.60 -19.33
N PHE A 251 -19.81 -6.16 -18.08
CA PHE A 251 -18.67 -5.36 -17.67
C PHE A 251 -17.35 -6.12 -17.87
N TYR A 252 -17.25 -7.36 -17.39
CA TYR A 252 -16.07 -8.20 -17.64
C TYR A 252 -15.88 -8.52 -19.13
N ALA A 253 -16.96 -8.64 -19.91
CA ALA A 253 -16.88 -8.79 -21.35
C ALA A 253 -16.24 -7.59 -22.05
N ALA A 254 -16.56 -6.37 -21.61
CA ALA A 254 -15.99 -5.12 -22.12
C ALA A 254 -14.54 -4.92 -21.67
N LEU A 255 -14.20 -5.27 -20.42
CA LEU A 255 -12.81 -5.26 -19.94
C LEU A 255 -11.92 -6.16 -20.80
N GLY A 256 -12.31 -7.42 -20.99
CA GLY A 256 -11.54 -8.37 -21.80
C GLY A 256 -11.46 -8.00 -23.29
N ALA A 257 -12.41 -7.20 -23.78
CA ALA A 257 -12.42 -6.67 -25.15
C ALA A 257 -11.57 -5.41 -25.35
N GLY A 258 -11.01 -4.84 -24.28
CA GLY A 258 -10.13 -3.67 -24.34
C GLY A 258 -10.87 -2.32 -24.37
N GLU A 259 -12.16 -2.30 -24.05
CA GLU A 259 -12.96 -1.05 -24.04
C GLU A 259 -12.51 -0.06 -22.95
N PHE A 260 -11.72 -0.53 -21.98
CA PHE A 260 -11.22 0.24 -20.83
C PHE A 260 -9.69 0.48 -20.86
N SER A 261 -9.02 0.21 -21.99
CA SER A 261 -7.54 0.26 -22.09
C SER A 261 -6.95 1.66 -22.19
N ALA A 262 -7.74 2.67 -22.55
CA ALA A 262 -7.25 4.02 -22.82
C ALA A 262 -6.82 4.74 -21.54
N VAL A 263 -5.62 5.34 -21.57
CA VAL A 263 -5.07 6.18 -20.50
C VAL A 263 -5.22 7.65 -20.90
N SER A 264 -5.68 8.48 -19.98
CA SER A 264 -5.79 9.93 -20.11
C SER A 264 -5.06 10.65 -18.97
N GLN A 265 -4.77 11.93 -19.19
CA GLN A 265 -4.22 12.84 -18.18
C GLN A 265 -5.29 13.74 -17.56
N ASP A 266 -6.57 13.56 -17.92
CA ASP A 266 -7.63 14.48 -17.49
C ASP A 266 -7.89 14.40 -15.98
N ALA A 267 -7.69 13.23 -15.36
CA ALA A 267 -7.74 13.08 -13.91
C ALA A 267 -6.68 13.98 -13.21
N GLU A 268 -5.47 14.07 -13.78
CA GLU A 268 -4.42 14.96 -13.31
C GLU A 268 -4.78 16.44 -13.55
N ARG A 269 -5.28 16.74 -14.75
CA ARG A 269 -5.69 18.10 -15.16
C ARG A 269 -6.76 18.68 -14.23
N LEU A 270 -7.81 17.92 -13.94
CA LEU A 270 -8.89 18.36 -13.06
C LEU A 270 -8.50 18.28 -11.58
N GLY A 271 -7.82 17.20 -11.17
CA GLY A 271 -7.45 16.97 -9.78
C GLY A 271 -6.36 17.90 -9.26
N GLY A 272 -5.57 18.52 -10.15
CA GLY A 272 -4.43 19.37 -9.80
C GLY A 272 -3.20 18.60 -9.30
N ARG A 273 -3.25 17.27 -9.36
CA ARG A 273 -2.18 16.35 -8.96
C ARG A 273 -2.27 15.07 -9.77
N ARG A 274 -1.14 14.40 -10.00
CA ARG A 274 -1.14 13.05 -10.59
C ARG A 274 -1.99 12.09 -9.75
N PRO A 275 -2.72 11.15 -10.38
CA PRO A 275 -3.29 10.01 -9.67
C PRO A 275 -2.21 9.34 -8.82
N THR A 276 -2.45 9.26 -7.51
CA THR A 276 -1.45 8.79 -6.54
C THR A 276 -1.52 7.28 -6.34
N THR A 277 -2.63 6.66 -6.72
CA THR A 277 -2.87 5.24 -6.49
C THR A 277 -2.28 4.39 -7.61
N THR A 278 -1.10 3.82 -7.36
CA THR A 278 -0.51 2.82 -8.26
C THR A 278 -1.14 1.44 -8.03
N ALA A 279 -1.07 0.55 -9.03
CA ALA A 279 -1.53 -0.84 -8.87
C ALA A 279 -0.81 -1.55 -7.70
N ARG A 280 0.49 -1.29 -7.52
CA ARG A 280 1.27 -1.84 -6.39
C ARG A 280 0.72 -1.37 -5.05
N GLU A 281 0.45 -0.08 -4.91
CA GLU A 281 -0.06 0.48 -3.65
C GLU A 281 -1.47 -0.04 -3.35
N TYR A 282 -2.33 -0.12 -4.37
CA TYR A 282 -3.67 -0.65 -4.20
C TYR A 282 -3.65 -2.13 -3.80
N LEU A 283 -2.89 -2.97 -4.53
CA LEU A 283 -2.85 -4.41 -4.32
C LEU A 283 -2.23 -4.82 -2.98
N ARG A 284 -1.42 -3.94 -2.36
CA ARG A 284 -0.85 -4.17 -1.03
C ARG A 284 -1.93 -4.35 0.04
N ARG A 285 -3.12 -3.80 -0.15
CA ARG A 285 -4.27 -3.92 0.77
C ARG A 285 -4.75 -5.37 0.95
N PHE A 286 -4.44 -6.27 0.00
CA PHE A 286 -4.86 -7.67 0.04
C PHE A 286 -3.79 -8.63 0.56
N VAL A 287 -2.55 -8.16 0.72
CA VAL A 287 -1.46 -8.97 1.24
C VAL A 287 -1.34 -8.71 2.74
N PRO A 288 -1.35 -9.76 3.59
CA PRO A 288 -1.14 -9.61 5.02
C PRO A 288 0.11 -8.74 5.31
N ALA A 289 -0.05 -7.71 6.15
CA ALA A 289 0.99 -6.72 6.41
C ALA A 289 2.29 -7.30 6.98
N ASP A 290 2.21 -8.50 7.58
CA ASP A 290 3.36 -9.26 8.06
C ASP A 290 4.25 -9.77 6.92
N THR A 291 3.69 -10.03 5.73
CA THR A 291 4.38 -10.77 4.68
C THR A 291 5.52 -9.96 4.07
N GLU A 292 5.33 -8.68 3.76
CA GLU A 292 6.42 -7.82 3.27
C GLU A 292 7.52 -7.64 4.33
N THR A 293 7.11 -7.46 5.59
CA THR A 293 8.03 -7.35 6.73
C THR A 293 8.87 -8.62 6.87
N LEU A 294 8.23 -9.80 6.77
CA LEU A 294 8.87 -11.10 6.79
C LEU A 294 9.77 -11.31 5.58
N GLN A 295 9.41 -10.83 4.38
CA GLN A 295 10.28 -10.87 3.20
C GLN A 295 11.56 -10.07 3.42
N ARG A 296 11.45 -8.83 3.91
CA ARG A 296 12.60 -7.97 4.19
C ARG A 296 13.48 -8.52 5.30
N ALA A 297 12.90 -9.03 6.38
CA ALA A 297 13.67 -9.53 7.52
C ALA A 297 14.28 -10.93 7.29
N PHE A 298 13.53 -11.85 6.67
CA PHE A 298 13.84 -13.28 6.66
C PHE A 298 13.69 -13.97 5.30
N LEU A 299 12.52 -13.84 4.65
CA LEU A 299 12.14 -14.74 3.56
C LEU A 299 12.86 -14.40 2.25
N ALA A 300 12.99 -13.14 1.85
CA ALA A 300 13.76 -12.75 0.65
C ALA A 300 15.22 -12.42 0.99
N ALA A 301 15.47 -11.95 2.21
CA ALA A 301 16.76 -11.48 2.65
C ALA A 301 17.90 -12.50 2.43
N ARG A 302 19.09 -11.98 2.05
CA ARG A 302 20.31 -12.76 1.80
C ARG A 302 21.42 -12.32 2.75
N THR A 303 22.43 -13.19 2.89
CA THR A 303 23.73 -12.77 3.45
C THR A 303 24.46 -12.03 2.35
N ALA A 304 24.66 -10.72 2.52
CA ALA A 304 25.34 -9.91 1.52
C ALA A 304 26.84 -10.23 1.49
N ASN A 305 27.38 -10.44 0.28
CA ASN A 305 28.82 -10.63 0.06
C ASN A 305 29.43 -9.54 -0.83
N ALA A 306 28.61 -8.66 -1.40
CA ALA A 306 29.03 -7.47 -2.12
C ALA A 306 28.10 -6.31 -1.76
N PHE A 307 28.64 -5.09 -1.84
CA PHE A 307 27.94 -3.85 -1.48
C PHE A 307 28.24 -2.79 -2.52
N THR A 308 27.29 -1.89 -2.72
CA THR A 308 27.49 -0.65 -3.49
C THR A 308 28.28 0.38 -2.67
N ASP A 309 28.80 1.41 -3.34
CA ASP A 309 29.52 2.53 -2.70
C ASP A 309 28.59 3.52 -1.96
N ARG A 310 27.28 3.25 -1.92
CA ARG A 310 26.32 4.13 -1.25
C ARG A 310 26.63 4.20 0.26
N PRO A 311 26.88 5.40 0.82
CA PRO A 311 27.22 5.54 2.23
C PRO A 311 26.02 5.22 3.14
N VAL A 312 26.31 4.72 4.35
CA VAL A 312 25.32 4.52 5.41
C VAL A 312 25.42 5.69 6.40
N PRO A 313 24.39 6.57 6.50
CA PRO A 313 24.45 7.74 7.36
C PRO A 313 24.53 7.39 8.85
N ASP A 314 25.26 8.21 9.62
CA ASP A 314 25.38 8.09 11.09
C ASP A 314 24.01 8.11 11.79
N GLU A 315 23.08 8.93 11.33
CA GLU A 315 21.73 8.99 11.85
C GLU A 315 21.00 7.65 11.70
N LEU A 316 21.19 6.96 10.57
CA LEU A 316 20.60 5.65 10.33
C LEU A 316 21.20 4.59 11.27
N LEU A 317 22.51 4.65 11.55
CA LEU A 317 23.17 3.75 12.51
C LEU A 317 22.70 4.00 13.95
N ARG A 318 22.46 5.26 14.35
CA ARG A 318 21.88 5.60 15.65
C ARG A 318 20.45 5.08 15.76
N ARG A 319 19.62 5.35 14.75
CA ARG A 319 18.25 4.82 14.67
C ARG A 319 18.21 3.30 14.75
N LEU A 320 19.16 2.62 14.10
CA LEU A 320 19.32 1.18 14.19
C LEU A 320 19.55 0.73 15.64
N TYR A 321 20.48 1.34 16.37
CA TYR A 321 20.68 1.02 17.79
C TYR A 321 19.45 1.32 18.65
N ASP A 322 18.75 2.43 18.40
CA ASP A 322 17.52 2.80 19.12
C ASP A 322 16.41 1.76 18.98
N ILE A 323 16.42 0.98 17.90
CA ILE A 323 15.54 -0.18 17.73
C ILE A 323 16.12 -1.41 18.45
N VAL A 324 17.40 -1.71 18.24
CA VAL A 324 18.07 -2.92 18.76
C VAL A 324 18.06 -3.00 20.28
N LYS A 325 18.15 -1.86 20.99
CA LYS A 325 18.17 -1.81 22.46
C LYS A 325 16.91 -2.38 23.11
N TRP A 326 15.79 -2.44 22.40
CA TRP A 326 14.53 -3.02 22.89
C TRP A 326 14.46 -4.54 22.76
N GLY A 327 15.45 -5.16 22.11
CA GLY A 327 15.52 -6.60 21.99
C GLY A 327 15.76 -7.27 23.35
N PRO A 328 14.95 -8.29 23.73
CA PRO A 328 15.00 -8.84 25.08
C PRO A 328 16.29 -9.62 25.33
N THR A 329 16.83 -9.45 26.54
CA THR A 329 17.96 -10.21 27.08
C THR A 329 17.62 -10.70 28.49
N ALA A 330 18.25 -11.80 28.94
CA ALA A 330 18.08 -12.28 30.31
C ALA A 330 18.49 -11.17 31.31
N PHE A 331 17.68 -10.96 32.35
CA PHE A 331 17.84 -9.87 33.32
C PHE A 331 17.95 -8.48 32.68
N ASN A 332 17.45 -8.29 31.44
CA ASN A 332 17.69 -7.06 30.68
C ASN A 332 19.17 -6.61 30.66
N ALA A 333 20.09 -7.58 30.66
CA ALA A 333 21.52 -7.38 30.90
C ALA A 333 22.25 -6.55 29.83
N GLN A 334 21.74 -6.56 28.59
CA GLN A 334 22.28 -5.77 27.47
C GLN A 334 23.82 -5.77 27.33
N PRO A 335 24.50 -6.93 27.31
CA PRO A 335 25.97 -6.99 27.30
C PRO A 335 26.61 -6.61 25.97
N ALA A 336 25.86 -6.50 24.86
CA ALA A 336 26.45 -6.17 23.56
C ALA A 336 27.05 -4.76 23.51
N ARG A 337 28.14 -4.64 22.76
CA ARG A 337 28.78 -3.37 22.39
C ARG A 337 29.02 -3.41 20.88
N PHE A 338 28.53 -2.39 20.18
CA PHE A 338 28.62 -2.31 18.72
C PHE A 338 29.70 -1.30 18.32
N VAL A 339 30.82 -1.79 17.79
CA VAL A 339 31.91 -0.92 17.30
C VAL A 339 31.79 -0.77 15.80
N PHE A 340 31.45 0.44 15.35
CA PHE A 340 31.25 0.75 13.93
C PHE A 340 32.57 1.18 13.26
N ILE A 341 33.12 0.30 12.42
CA ILE A 341 34.30 0.52 11.58
C ILE A 341 33.86 1.10 10.24
N ARG A 342 34.21 2.37 9.99
CA ARG A 342 33.70 3.15 8.84
C ARG A 342 34.79 3.79 8.00
N THR A 343 35.90 4.18 8.62
CA THR A 343 37.00 4.84 7.91
C THR A 343 37.96 3.82 7.30
N PRO A 344 38.69 4.18 6.23
CA PRO A 344 39.73 3.32 5.64
C PRO A 344 40.80 2.91 6.67
N GLU A 345 41.20 3.80 7.57
CA GLU A 345 42.23 3.55 8.58
C GLU A 345 41.75 2.54 9.62
N ALA A 346 40.52 2.71 10.13
CA ALA A 346 39.92 1.76 11.06
C ALA A 346 39.71 0.38 10.41
N ARG A 347 39.37 0.35 9.12
CA ARG A 347 39.24 -0.88 8.34
C ARG A 347 40.58 -1.59 8.19
N ALA A 348 41.64 -0.86 7.86
CA ALA A 348 43.00 -1.43 7.74
C ALA A 348 43.48 -2.10 9.03
N ARG A 349 43.02 -1.64 10.21
CA ARG A 349 43.28 -2.28 11.50
C ARG A 349 42.50 -3.60 11.70
N LEU A 350 41.28 -3.70 11.16
CA LEU A 350 40.44 -4.89 11.27
C LEU A 350 40.85 -6.02 10.30
N LEU A 351 41.17 -5.68 9.05
CA LEU A 351 41.40 -6.69 7.99
C LEU A 351 42.44 -7.77 8.34
N PRO A 352 43.57 -7.49 9.03
CA PRO A 352 44.56 -8.50 9.40
C PRO A 352 44.04 -9.58 10.36
N ALA A 353 42.94 -9.30 11.07
CA ALA A 353 42.30 -10.26 11.98
C ALA A 353 41.26 -11.14 11.26
N LEU A 354 40.85 -10.84 10.02
CA LEU A 354 39.81 -11.61 9.34
C LEU A 354 40.38 -12.86 8.65
N SER A 355 39.56 -13.93 8.57
CA SER A 355 39.90 -15.07 7.71
C SER A 355 39.98 -14.64 6.24
N PRO A 356 40.82 -15.27 5.39
CA PRO A 356 41.06 -14.83 4.01
C PRO A 356 39.78 -14.61 3.17
N GLY A 357 38.79 -15.50 3.30
CA GLY A 357 37.51 -15.40 2.58
C GLY A 357 36.60 -14.24 3.01
N ASN A 358 36.93 -13.53 4.10
CA ASN A 358 36.17 -12.38 4.60
C ASN A 358 36.86 -11.04 4.31
N VAL A 359 38.11 -11.02 3.86
CA VAL A 359 38.91 -9.79 3.71
C VAL A 359 38.33 -8.88 2.63
N ASP A 360 38.13 -9.37 1.39
CA ASP A 360 37.72 -8.53 0.26
C ASP A 360 36.34 -7.88 0.47
N LYS A 361 35.33 -8.69 0.83
CA LYS A 361 33.97 -8.19 1.07
C LYS A 361 33.88 -7.20 2.23
N THR A 362 34.72 -7.36 3.26
CA THR A 362 34.81 -6.42 4.38
C THR A 362 35.57 -5.16 3.98
N GLY A 363 36.61 -5.33 3.17
CA GLY A 363 37.37 -4.27 2.53
C GLY A 363 36.51 -3.31 1.70
N LYS A 364 35.39 -3.79 1.15
CA LYS A 364 34.45 -3.02 0.32
C LYS A 364 33.15 -2.62 1.01
N ALA A 365 32.84 -3.17 2.18
CA ALA A 365 31.60 -2.85 2.89
C ALA A 365 31.61 -1.37 3.34
N PRO A 366 30.52 -0.60 3.18
CA PRO A 366 30.45 0.78 3.68
C PRO A 366 30.69 0.89 5.19
N VAL A 367 30.13 -0.06 5.96
CA VAL A 367 30.30 -0.16 7.41
C VAL A 367 30.59 -1.61 7.79
N THR A 368 31.51 -1.83 8.71
CA THR A 368 31.68 -3.12 9.40
C THR A 368 31.45 -2.93 10.89
N VAL A 369 30.67 -3.79 11.52
CA VAL A 369 30.35 -3.71 12.94
C VAL A 369 30.98 -4.89 13.66
N ILE A 370 31.80 -4.61 14.67
CA ILE A 370 32.21 -5.63 15.64
C ILE A 370 31.13 -5.70 16.70
N VAL A 371 30.45 -6.84 16.80
CA VAL A 371 29.57 -7.16 17.92
C VAL A 371 30.46 -7.74 19.02
N ALA A 372 30.73 -6.95 20.04
CA ALA A 372 31.50 -7.35 21.20
C ALA A 372 30.56 -7.60 22.40
N GLN A 373 31.04 -8.36 23.37
CA GLN A 373 30.39 -8.62 24.64
C GLN A 373 31.13 -7.93 25.79
N ASP A 374 30.41 -7.28 26.68
CA ASP A 374 30.95 -6.70 27.91
C ASP A 374 31.05 -7.79 28.99
N THR A 375 32.28 -8.17 29.34
CA THR A 375 32.56 -9.18 30.38
C THR A 375 32.13 -8.74 31.78
N ARG A 376 31.84 -7.44 31.96
CA ARG A 376 31.39 -6.84 33.22
C ARG A 376 30.02 -6.18 33.08
N PHE A 377 29.16 -6.70 32.19
CA PHE A 377 27.80 -6.19 32.01
C PHE A 377 27.01 -6.08 33.32
N PHE A 378 27.30 -6.94 34.30
CA PHE A 378 26.64 -6.98 35.61
C PHE A 378 26.81 -5.67 36.40
N GLU A 379 27.81 -4.85 36.10
CA GLU A 379 27.97 -3.50 36.66
C GLU A 379 26.75 -2.60 36.33
N HIS A 380 26.04 -2.87 35.24
CA HIS A 380 24.88 -2.07 34.81
C HIS A 380 23.54 -2.59 35.34
N LEU A 381 23.48 -3.83 35.82
CA LEU A 381 22.23 -4.47 36.26
C LEU A 381 21.44 -3.67 37.32
N PRO A 382 22.07 -2.98 38.30
CA PRO A 382 21.31 -2.16 39.25
C PRO A 382 20.42 -1.09 38.61
N THR A 383 20.81 -0.61 37.42
CA THR A 383 20.03 0.37 36.64
C THR A 383 19.12 -0.28 35.61
N GLN A 384 19.58 -1.36 34.96
CA GLN A 384 18.87 -1.96 33.82
C GLN A 384 17.84 -3.01 34.24
N PHE A 385 17.95 -3.55 35.45
CA PHE A 385 17.06 -4.57 36.00
C PHE A 385 16.65 -4.25 37.44
N PRO A 386 15.82 -3.21 37.65
CA PRO A 386 15.46 -2.76 39.00
C PRO A 386 14.52 -3.71 39.75
N ALA A 387 13.98 -4.74 39.08
CA ALA A 387 13.06 -5.70 39.67
C ALA A 387 13.71 -6.58 40.74
N TYR A 388 15.02 -6.81 40.66
CA TYR A 388 15.78 -7.64 41.59
C TYR A 388 17.28 -7.37 41.44
N ASP A 389 18.02 -7.35 42.54
CA ASP A 389 19.49 -7.19 42.51
C ASP A 389 20.17 -8.46 42.00
N ALA A 390 20.33 -8.54 40.68
CA ALA A 390 20.95 -9.66 39.99
C ALA A 390 22.48 -9.56 39.91
N LYS A 391 23.09 -8.42 40.29
CA LYS A 391 24.55 -8.23 40.17
C LYS A 391 25.35 -9.32 40.92
N PRO A 392 25.03 -9.67 42.18
CA PRO A 392 25.79 -10.66 42.95
C PRO A 392 25.76 -12.08 42.36
N LEU A 393 24.82 -12.39 41.46
CA LEU A 393 24.78 -13.69 40.78
C LEU A 393 25.97 -13.86 39.83
N PHE A 394 26.40 -12.76 39.21
CA PHE A 394 27.44 -12.74 38.18
C PHE A 394 28.80 -12.30 38.74
N GLU A 395 28.80 -11.36 39.67
CA GLU A 395 30.03 -10.87 40.32
C GLU A 395 30.75 -12.03 41.05
N GLY A 396 31.96 -12.36 40.61
CA GLY A 396 32.73 -13.50 41.14
C GLY A 396 32.37 -14.86 40.53
N ASN A 397 31.42 -14.94 39.60
CA ASN A 397 31.05 -16.18 38.90
C ASN A 397 31.38 -16.08 37.39
N ALA A 398 32.63 -16.37 37.04
CA ALA A 398 33.15 -16.23 35.68
C ALA A 398 32.36 -17.07 34.65
N ALA A 399 32.07 -18.34 34.97
CA ALA A 399 31.37 -19.24 34.06
C ALA A 399 29.96 -18.76 33.73
N LEU A 400 29.19 -18.33 34.75
CA LEU A 400 27.85 -17.80 34.54
C LEU A 400 27.88 -16.47 33.77
N THR A 401 28.85 -15.61 34.10
CA THR A 401 29.03 -14.31 33.44
C THR A 401 29.35 -14.47 31.96
N GLU A 402 30.31 -15.31 31.62
CA GLU A 402 30.72 -15.57 30.24
C GLU A 402 29.57 -16.15 29.42
N ALA A 403 28.92 -17.20 29.92
CA ALA A 403 27.79 -17.83 29.23
C ALA A 403 26.62 -16.83 29.02
N THR A 404 26.36 -15.96 29.99
CA THR A 404 25.29 -14.96 29.92
C THR A 404 25.64 -13.83 28.97
N ALA A 405 26.88 -13.33 29.01
CA ALA A 405 27.37 -12.30 28.11
C ALA A 405 27.35 -12.78 26.65
N LEU A 406 27.83 -14.01 26.40
CA LEU A 406 27.88 -14.60 25.06
C LEU A 406 26.49 -14.81 24.47
N ARG A 407 25.58 -15.45 25.21
CA ARG A 407 24.21 -15.70 24.73
C ARG A 407 23.48 -14.39 24.44
N ASN A 408 23.47 -13.46 25.38
CA ASN A 408 22.70 -12.23 25.23
C ASN A 408 23.30 -11.27 24.20
N SER A 409 24.63 -11.19 24.08
CA SER A 409 25.26 -10.39 23.03
C SER A 409 25.01 -10.98 21.63
N SER A 410 24.96 -12.33 21.52
CA SER A 410 24.57 -13.01 20.28
C SER A 410 23.12 -12.70 19.89
N LEU A 411 22.18 -12.71 20.86
CA LEU A 411 20.79 -12.31 20.65
C LEU A 411 20.70 -10.84 20.18
N GLN A 412 21.40 -9.92 20.85
CA GLN A 412 21.44 -8.52 20.45
C GLN A 412 22.05 -8.33 19.05
N GLY A 413 23.06 -9.11 18.69
CA GLY A 413 23.58 -9.17 17.32
C GLY A 413 22.55 -9.71 16.31
N ALA A 414 21.73 -10.69 16.66
CA ALA A 414 20.64 -11.17 15.82
C ALA A 414 19.54 -10.10 15.64
N TYR A 415 19.17 -9.39 16.72
CA TYR A 415 18.24 -8.25 16.64
C TYR A 415 18.79 -7.14 15.74
N PHE A 416 20.10 -6.86 15.81
CA PHE A 416 20.78 -5.92 14.92
C PHE A 416 20.63 -6.29 13.44
N ILE A 417 20.86 -7.55 13.09
CA ILE A 417 20.71 -8.06 11.71
C ILE A 417 19.28 -7.83 11.20
N VAL A 418 18.26 -8.16 12.01
CA VAL A 418 16.85 -8.01 11.63
C VAL A 418 16.46 -6.54 11.51
N ALA A 419 16.83 -5.71 12.48
CA ALA A 419 16.51 -4.28 12.48
C ALA A 419 17.19 -3.54 11.31
N ALA A 420 18.44 -3.88 10.98
CA ALA A 420 19.15 -3.30 9.84
C ALA A 420 18.40 -3.59 8.53
N ARG A 421 17.94 -4.83 8.33
CA ARG A 421 17.13 -5.22 7.16
C ARG A 421 15.80 -4.49 7.08
N LEU A 422 15.11 -4.32 8.20
CA LEU A 422 13.85 -3.57 8.24
C LEU A 422 14.04 -2.08 7.93
N LEU A 423 15.21 -1.53 8.25
CA LEU A 423 15.62 -0.18 7.85
C LEU A 423 16.11 -0.08 6.39
N GLY A 424 16.08 -1.19 5.62
CA GLY A 424 16.47 -1.24 4.21
C GLY A 424 17.96 -1.46 3.97
N LEU A 425 18.72 -1.88 4.98
CA LEU A 425 20.14 -2.24 4.85
C LEU A 425 20.31 -3.74 4.63
N ASP A 426 21.29 -4.10 3.82
CA ASP A 426 21.78 -5.47 3.68
C ASP A 426 22.91 -5.75 4.67
N VAL A 427 23.01 -7.01 5.09
CA VAL A 427 23.92 -7.44 6.15
C VAL A 427 24.65 -8.74 5.80
N GLY A 428 25.94 -8.78 6.14
CA GLY A 428 26.83 -9.93 5.98
C GLY A 428 27.48 -10.31 7.30
N PRO A 429 26.81 -11.05 8.20
CA PRO A 429 27.40 -11.52 9.45
C PRO A 429 28.45 -12.61 9.21
N MET A 430 29.52 -12.61 10.00
CA MET A 430 30.66 -13.52 9.87
C MET A 430 31.29 -13.85 11.23
N SER A 431 31.62 -15.13 11.42
CA SER A 431 32.41 -15.61 12.57
C SER A 431 33.86 -15.97 12.20
N GLY A 432 34.23 -15.86 10.92
CA GLY A 432 35.58 -16.18 10.45
C GLY A 432 36.57 -15.03 10.67
N PHE A 433 37.18 -15.00 11.86
CA PHE A 433 38.25 -14.08 12.25
C PHE A 433 39.09 -14.69 13.39
N ASP A 434 40.27 -14.14 13.63
CA ASP A 434 41.15 -14.43 14.76
C ASP A 434 40.75 -13.53 15.94
N ALA A 435 40.08 -14.12 16.93
CA ALA A 435 39.58 -13.38 18.09
C ALA A 435 40.71 -12.78 18.96
N GLY A 436 41.86 -13.45 19.04
CA GLY A 436 43.01 -12.96 19.81
C GLY A 436 43.58 -11.68 19.20
N LYS A 437 43.81 -11.68 17.88
CA LYS A 437 44.27 -10.48 17.15
C LYS A 437 43.26 -9.35 17.21
N LEU A 438 41.98 -9.65 16.99
CA LEU A 438 40.93 -8.64 17.01
C LEU A 438 40.81 -8.00 18.41
N ASN A 439 40.78 -8.81 19.47
CA ASN A 439 40.70 -8.31 20.84
C ASN A 439 41.94 -7.50 21.23
N ALA A 440 43.15 -7.94 20.86
CA ALA A 440 44.37 -7.18 21.11
C ALA A 440 44.35 -5.80 20.44
N GLU A 441 43.76 -5.70 19.25
CA GLU A 441 43.70 -4.47 18.47
C GLU A 441 42.60 -3.50 18.94
N PHE A 442 41.40 -4.02 19.25
CA PHE A 442 40.23 -3.19 19.53
C PHE A 442 39.86 -3.12 21.02
N PHE A 443 40.23 -4.13 21.81
CA PHE A 443 39.87 -4.28 23.22
C PHE A 443 41.07 -4.70 24.09
N PRO A 444 42.19 -3.96 24.07
CA PRO A 444 43.44 -4.35 24.76
C PRO A 444 43.30 -4.42 26.29
N ASP A 445 42.28 -3.76 26.87
CA ASP A 445 41.99 -3.81 28.30
C ASP A 445 41.25 -5.10 28.74
N GLY A 446 40.81 -5.92 27.77
CA GLY A 446 40.09 -7.17 28.00
C GLY A 446 38.67 -7.01 28.55
N ARG A 447 38.16 -5.77 28.71
CA ARG A 447 36.79 -5.56 29.20
C ARG A 447 35.78 -6.08 28.19
N TRP A 448 35.97 -5.74 26.92
CA TRP A 448 35.13 -6.21 25.84
C TRP A 448 35.84 -7.32 25.08
N GLN A 449 35.06 -8.27 24.57
CA GLN A 449 35.58 -9.35 23.75
C GLN A 449 34.73 -9.49 22.49
N ALA A 450 35.36 -9.66 21.34
CA ALA A 450 34.62 -9.87 20.09
C ALA A 450 33.83 -11.17 20.11
N ASN A 451 32.57 -11.09 19.72
CA ASN A 451 31.69 -12.23 19.50
C ASN A 451 31.65 -12.57 18.01
N PHE A 452 31.21 -11.61 17.17
CA PHE A 452 31.25 -11.75 15.71
C PHE A 452 31.24 -10.40 15.00
N VAL A 453 31.43 -10.39 13.68
CA VAL A 453 31.47 -9.16 12.87
C VAL A 453 30.35 -9.15 11.82
N ILE A 454 29.88 -7.96 11.44
CA ILE A 454 28.78 -7.77 10.48
C ILE A 454 29.16 -6.70 9.47
N ASN A 455 29.21 -7.03 8.18
CA ASN A 455 29.25 -6.02 7.13
C ASN A 455 27.83 -5.46 6.91
N VAL A 456 27.71 -4.14 6.78
CA VAL A 456 26.43 -3.42 6.68
C VAL A 456 26.51 -2.40 5.55
N GLY A 457 25.50 -2.37 4.68
CA GLY A 457 25.44 -1.44 3.56
C GLY A 457 24.24 -1.70 2.66
N TYR A 458 24.32 -1.23 1.41
CA TYR A 458 23.34 -1.55 0.37
C TYR A 458 23.94 -2.63 -0.52
N GLY A 459 23.38 -3.83 -0.50
CA GLY A 459 23.96 -5.01 -1.12
C GLY A 459 23.89 -4.93 -2.65
N ASP A 460 24.92 -5.45 -3.30
CA ASP A 460 24.87 -5.78 -4.72
C ASP A 460 24.44 -7.26 -4.86
N PRO A 461 23.24 -7.54 -5.39
CA PRO A 461 22.74 -8.91 -5.52
C PRO A 461 23.63 -9.81 -6.39
N SER A 462 24.42 -9.25 -7.32
CA SER A 462 25.29 -10.01 -8.23
C SER A 462 26.41 -10.75 -7.50
N GLY A 463 26.84 -10.24 -6.34
CA GLY A 463 27.87 -10.87 -5.51
C GLY A 463 27.34 -11.96 -4.58
N ASN A 464 26.02 -12.19 -4.54
CA ASN A 464 25.44 -13.17 -3.64
C ASN A 464 25.45 -14.58 -4.23
N ARG A 465 25.73 -15.56 -3.38
CA ARG A 465 25.58 -16.98 -3.72
C ARG A 465 24.09 -17.34 -3.84
N PRO A 466 23.75 -18.41 -4.59
CA PRO A 466 22.41 -19.00 -4.53
C PRO A 466 21.99 -19.28 -3.09
N ARG A 467 20.68 -19.21 -2.82
CA ARG A 467 20.16 -19.50 -1.48
C ARG A 467 20.46 -20.95 -1.12
N GLY A 468 21.13 -21.15 0.01
CA GLY A 468 21.28 -22.49 0.58
C GLY A 468 19.94 -23.06 1.10
N PRO A 469 19.83 -24.39 1.19
CA PRO A 469 18.66 -25.04 1.79
C PRO A 469 18.53 -24.71 3.28
N ARG A 470 17.32 -24.91 3.84
CA ARG A 470 17.04 -24.83 5.28
C ARG A 470 16.57 -26.21 5.76
N LEU A 471 16.84 -26.52 7.03
CA LEU A 471 16.22 -27.67 7.68
C LEU A 471 14.70 -27.49 7.63
N ASP A 472 13.97 -28.58 7.42
CA ASP A 472 12.52 -28.58 7.58
C ASP A 472 12.14 -28.49 9.07
N ALA A 473 10.85 -28.20 9.32
CA ALA A 473 10.34 -28.03 10.67
C ALA A 473 10.42 -29.33 11.47
N ASP A 474 10.18 -30.47 10.83
CA ASP A 474 10.17 -31.79 11.48
C ASP A 474 11.56 -32.19 11.99
N THR A 475 12.62 -31.76 11.31
CA THR A 475 14.00 -31.95 11.76
C THR A 475 14.38 -31.02 12.91
N ALA A 476 13.91 -29.77 12.87
CA ALA A 476 14.41 -28.71 13.76
C ALA A 476 13.53 -28.45 15.00
N THR A 477 12.32 -29.00 15.06
CA THR A 477 11.33 -28.69 16.11
C THR A 477 10.71 -29.96 16.69
N GLN A 478 10.39 -29.91 17.98
CA GLN A 478 9.59 -30.92 18.66
C GLN A 478 8.49 -30.20 19.44
N PHE A 479 7.24 -30.58 19.17
CA PHE A 479 6.08 -30.09 19.93
C PHE A 479 5.78 -31.12 21.03
N LEU A 480 5.85 -30.70 22.29
CA LEU A 480 5.62 -31.53 23.48
C LEU A 480 4.29 -31.19 24.15
#